data_AF-A0A4Z1P6C6-F1
#
_entry.id   AF-A0A4Z1P6C6-F1
#
_cell.length_a   1.000
_cell.length_b   1.000
_cell.length_c   1.000
_cell.angle_alpha   90.00
_cell.angle_beta   90.00
_cell.angle_gamma   90.00
#
_symmetry.space_group_name_H-M   'P 1'
#
loop_
_entity.id
_entity.type
_entity.pdbx_description
1 polymer ?
#
loop_
_entity_poly.entity_id
_entity_poly.type
_entity_poly.pdbx_seq_one_letter_code
_entity_poly.pdbx_strand_id
1 'polypeptide(L)'
;MSKKRTLDNFFAPKPQPSKKPRLESSEPASNHSTYPFPIPQFPPHLIDGLGFVPATEAKAIDDQPDLDLLYFQPYIPKDIEKELFEFLRNELFFYRVKYRIKRFGVETWINTPRFTTVFGVDETTRFDGGEGGEKGELLVDAKTGRPVEKTRYKSSPRPIPGCLDRLRRITENTTGEKYNFCLVNYYADGKDSISYHSDDESFLGPDPAIASFSLGAKRDFLMKHKPVKNEEGKETPVGKLVKLPLGSGDMVLMRGRTQGCWLHSIPKSKGDGAGKGRINITFRRAMVRGGTDNYYRYNVGEGGVYVWDKVRKEMVERREAVKKGEVDDKDFEQAEVSEAVDGERVVKECQMRGI
;
A
#
# COMPACT_ATOMS: atom_id res chain seq x y z
N MET A 1 -71.23 -17.44 -11.82
CA MET A 1 -70.73 -16.15 -11.31
C MET A 1 -69.20 -16.16 -11.38
N SER A 2 -68.64 -15.42 -12.34
CA SER A 2 -67.19 -15.30 -12.54
C SER A 2 -66.61 -14.31 -11.51
N LYS A 3 -65.72 -14.79 -10.62
CA LYS A 3 -64.99 -13.90 -9.69
C LYS A 3 -63.81 -13.29 -10.43
N LYS A 4 -63.90 -11.98 -10.69
CA LYS A 4 -62.82 -11.14 -11.22
C LYS A 4 -61.57 -11.27 -10.33
N ARG A 5 -60.44 -11.66 -10.92
CA ARG A 5 -59.11 -11.46 -10.32
C ARG A 5 -58.80 -9.96 -10.43
N THR A 6 -58.67 -9.27 -9.31
CA THR A 6 -58.28 -7.86 -9.28
C THR A 6 -56.77 -7.72 -9.53
N LEU A 7 -56.41 -6.65 -10.25
CA LEU A 7 -55.06 -6.28 -10.70
C LEU A 7 -54.14 -5.77 -9.56
N ASP A 8 -54.58 -5.84 -8.31
CA ASP A 8 -53.94 -5.16 -7.17
C ASP A 8 -52.64 -5.83 -6.69
N ASN A 9 -52.34 -7.06 -7.15
CA ASN A 9 -51.11 -7.76 -6.78
C ASN A 9 -49.86 -7.31 -7.56
N PHE A 10 -49.99 -6.41 -8.55
CA PHE A 10 -48.84 -5.90 -9.32
C PHE A 10 -48.17 -4.65 -8.70
N PHE A 11 -48.80 -4.00 -7.71
CA PHE A 11 -48.30 -2.76 -7.09
C PHE A 11 -47.86 -2.91 -5.63
N ALA A 12 -47.79 -4.14 -5.10
CA ALA A 12 -47.24 -4.35 -3.77
C ALA A 12 -45.73 -4.01 -3.74
N PRO A 13 -45.26 -3.12 -2.85
CA PRO A 13 -43.84 -2.82 -2.72
C PRO A 13 -43.09 -4.10 -2.37
N LYS A 14 -42.05 -4.43 -3.15
CA LYS A 14 -41.17 -5.56 -2.87
C LYS A 14 -40.62 -5.40 -1.44
N PRO A 15 -40.61 -6.45 -0.61
CA PRO A 15 -39.96 -6.37 0.70
C PRO A 15 -38.51 -5.93 0.49
N GLN A 16 -38.12 -4.83 1.11
CA GLN A 16 -36.74 -4.39 1.12
C GLN A 16 -35.88 -5.52 1.72
N PRO A 17 -34.74 -5.88 1.11
CA PRO A 17 -33.85 -6.84 1.73
C PRO A 17 -33.44 -6.26 3.08
N SER A 18 -33.75 -7.01 4.15
CA SER A 18 -33.31 -6.69 5.50
C SER A 18 -31.82 -6.39 5.46
N LYS A 19 -31.41 -5.18 5.87
CA LYS A 19 -29.99 -4.87 6.09
C LYS A 19 -29.46 -5.93 7.04
N LYS A 20 -28.60 -6.83 6.53
CA LYS A 20 -27.86 -7.76 7.40
C LYS A 20 -27.17 -6.89 8.46
N PRO A 21 -27.25 -7.23 9.76
CA PRO A 21 -26.50 -6.51 10.78
C PRO A 21 -25.03 -6.51 10.37
N ARG A 22 -24.45 -5.33 10.21
CA ARG A 22 -23.02 -5.19 9.98
C ARG A 22 -22.36 -5.63 11.29
N LEU A 23 -21.82 -6.85 11.32
CA LEU A 23 -21.01 -7.31 12.43
C LEU A 23 -19.77 -6.42 12.43
N GLU A 24 -19.72 -5.43 13.30
CA GLU A 24 -18.56 -4.55 13.45
C GLU A 24 -17.44 -5.34 14.15
N SER A 25 -16.19 -5.13 13.73
CA SER A 25 -15.04 -5.68 14.45
C SER A 25 -15.03 -5.12 15.87
N SER A 26 -14.92 -5.99 16.88
CA SER A 26 -14.85 -5.56 18.29
C SER A 26 -13.53 -4.85 18.65
N GLU A 27 -12.52 -4.95 17.79
CA GLU A 27 -11.23 -4.28 17.97
C GLU A 27 -11.29 -2.81 17.51
N PRO A 28 -10.67 -1.89 18.26
CA PRO A 28 -10.63 -0.48 17.87
C PRO A 28 -9.83 -0.28 16.58
N ALA A 29 -10.18 0.77 15.83
CA ALA A 29 -9.40 1.22 14.69
C ALA A 29 -7.96 1.51 15.09
N SER A 30 -7.00 1.19 14.22
CA SER A 30 -5.61 1.59 14.41
C SER A 30 -5.53 3.11 14.37
N ASN A 31 -5.05 3.70 15.45
CA ASN A 31 -4.85 5.14 15.58
C ASN A 31 -3.41 5.41 15.99
N HIS A 32 -2.79 6.42 15.39
CA HIS A 32 -1.43 6.84 15.70
C HIS A 32 -1.26 8.30 15.28
N SER A 33 -0.49 9.08 16.04
CA SER A 33 -0.28 10.51 15.77
C SER A 33 0.21 10.86 14.36
N THR A 34 0.84 9.91 13.66
CA THR A 34 1.33 10.09 12.28
C THR A 34 0.33 9.66 11.20
N TYR A 35 -0.84 9.14 11.58
CA TYR A 35 -1.92 8.85 10.64
C TYR A 35 -2.75 10.12 10.40
N PRO A 36 -3.11 10.45 9.14
CA PRO A 36 -4.07 11.51 8.88
C PRO A 36 -5.43 11.29 9.54
N PHE A 37 -5.84 10.03 9.70
CA PHE A 37 -7.07 9.59 10.38
C PHE A 37 -6.96 8.11 10.80
N PRO A 38 -7.75 7.64 11.77
CA PRO A 38 -7.74 6.24 12.19
C PRO A 38 -8.13 5.27 11.06
N ILE A 39 -7.49 4.11 11.00
CA ILE A 39 -7.77 3.08 10.00
C ILE A 39 -8.52 1.91 10.68
N PRO A 40 -9.74 1.57 10.24
CA PRO A 40 -10.48 0.46 10.84
C PRO A 40 -9.79 -0.90 10.63
N GLN A 41 -10.10 -1.84 11.52
CA GLN A 41 -9.76 -3.24 11.32
C GLN A 41 -10.61 -3.86 10.21
N PHE A 42 -10.17 -5.01 9.68
CA PHE A 42 -11.03 -5.74 8.76
C PHE A 42 -12.34 -6.16 9.45
N PRO A 43 -13.49 -6.05 8.78
CA PRO A 43 -14.73 -6.61 9.28
C PRO A 43 -14.62 -8.14 9.44
N PRO A 44 -15.39 -8.76 10.35
CA PRO A 44 -15.27 -10.19 10.69
C PRO A 44 -15.31 -11.14 9.49
N HIS A 45 -16.19 -10.92 8.50
CA HIS A 45 -16.26 -11.79 7.32
C HIS A 45 -14.97 -11.79 6.48
N LEU A 46 -14.24 -10.67 6.40
CA LEU A 46 -12.94 -10.64 5.74
C LEU A 46 -11.89 -11.39 6.57
N ILE A 47 -11.95 -11.27 7.90
CA ILE A 47 -11.06 -12.03 8.81
C ILE A 47 -11.30 -13.52 8.65
N ASP A 48 -12.56 -13.96 8.66
CA ASP A 48 -12.94 -15.36 8.49
C ASP A 48 -12.47 -15.91 7.15
N GLY A 49 -12.70 -15.15 6.06
CA GLY A 49 -12.23 -15.54 4.73
C GLY A 49 -10.71 -15.60 4.61
N LEU A 50 -9.99 -14.68 5.27
CA LEU A 50 -8.53 -14.73 5.37
C LEU A 50 -8.01 -15.95 6.15
N GLY A 51 -8.86 -16.65 6.91
CA GLY A 51 -8.52 -17.93 7.53
C GLY A 51 -8.27 -19.08 6.54
N PHE A 52 -8.67 -18.92 5.28
CA PHE A 52 -8.54 -19.93 4.21
C PHE A 52 -7.41 -19.63 3.21
N VAL A 53 -6.47 -18.75 3.58
CA VAL A 53 -5.29 -18.48 2.76
C VAL A 53 -4.15 -19.47 3.07
N PRO A 54 -3.30 -19.82 2.08
CA PRO A 54 -3.46 -19.50 0.67
C PRO A 54 -4.64 -20.26 0.05
N ALA A 55 -5.42 -19.59 -0.80
CA ALA A 55 -6.58 -20.20 -1.47
C ALA A 55 -6.19 -21.27 -2.50
N THR A 56 -5.02 -21.11 -3.11
CA THR A 56 -4.40 -22.08 -4.03
C THR A 56 -2.94 -22.26 -3.65
N GLU A 57 -2.40 -23.47 -3.83
CA GLU A 57 -0.97 -23.73 -3.68
C GLU A 57 -0.13 -22.86 -4.65
N ALA A 58 1.10 -22.57 -4.23
CA ALA A 58 2.02 -21.77 -5.03
C ALA A 58 2.57 -22.57 -6.20
N LYS A 59 2.61 -21.97 -7.38
CA LYS A 59 3.36 -22.46 -8.53
C LYS A 59 4.74 -21.79 -8.59
N ALA A 60 5.80 -22.59 -8.58
CA ALA A 60 7.15 -22.08 -8.81
C ALA A 60 7.31 -21.58 -10.27
N ILE A 61 8.00 -20.46 -10.44
CA ILE A 61 8.47 -19.94 -11.73
C ILE A 61 9.96 -19.65 -11.57
N ASP A 62 10.76 -20.65 -11.91
CA ASP A 62 12.21 -20.72 -11.74
C ASP A 62 12.90 -21.30 -12.99
N ASP A 63 12.20 -21.30 -14.13
CA ASP A 63 12.66 -21.83 -15.42
C ASP A 63 13.55 -20.85 -16.20
N GLN A 64 13.89 -19.70 -15.60
CA GLN A 64 14.77 -18.68 -16.17
C GLN A 64 15.95 -18.39 -15.23
N PRO A 65 17.13 -18.01 -15.76
CA PRO A 65 18.30 -17.70 -14.94
C PRO A 65 17.99 -16.67 -13.83
N ASP A 66 18.47 -16.95 -12.62
CA ASP A 66 18.36 -16.08 -11.44
C ASP A 66 16.92 -15.71 -11.02
N LEU A 67 15.90 -16.34 -11.61
CA LEU A 67 14.49 -16.08 -11.30
C LEU A 67 14.02 -17.09 -10.23
N ASP A 68 13.47 -16.58 -9.12
CA ASP A 68 12.83 -17.38 -8.08
C ASP A 68 11.53 -16.69 -7.68
N LEU A 69 10.43 -17.16 -8.27
CA LEU A 69 9.09 -16.71 -7.94
C LEU A 69 8.24 -17.87 -7.42
N LEU A 70 7.39 -17.57 -6.45
CA LEU A 70 6.19 -18.34 -6.15
C LEU A 70 4.96 -17.55 -6.55
N TYR A 71 4.13 -18.10 -7.44
CA TYR A 71 2.91 -17.47 -7.92
C TYR A 71 1.66 -18.18 -7.40
N PHE A 72 0.83 -17.45 -6.67
CA PHE A 72 -0.42 -17.92 -6.10
C PHE A 72 -1.58 -17.31 -6.89
N GLN A 73 -2.41 -18.17 -7.49
CA GLN A 73 -3.51 -17.76 -8.37
C GLN A 73 -4.83 -18.46 -7.98
N PRO A 74 -5.62 -17.88 -7.05
CA PRO A 74 -5.29 -16.74 -6.19
C PRO A 74 -4.65 -17.16 -4.86
N TYR A 75 -4.06 -16.20 -4.15
CA TYR A 75 -3.70 -16.33 -2.74
C TYR A 75 -4.89 -16.01 -1.82
N ILE A 76 -5.61 -14.93 -2.12
CA ILE A 76 -6.81 -14.50 -1.41
C ILE A 76 -8.03 -15.22 -2.00
N PRO A 77 -8.91 -15.82 -1.17
CA PRO A 77 -10.12 -16.46 -1.64
C PRO A 77 -11.01 -15.54 -2.50
N LYS A 78 -11.62 -16.13 -3.55
CA LYS A 78 -12.41 -15.41 -4.56
C LYS A 78 -13.69 -14.76 -4.03
N ASP A 79 -14.23 -15.32 -2.96
CA ASP A 79 -15.42 -14.82 -2.28
C ASP A 79 -15.17 -13.50 -1.54
N ILE A 80 -13.94 -13.24 -1.06
CA ILE A 80 -13.61 -12.02 -0.32
C ILE A 80 -12.78 -10.99 -1.10
N GLU A 81 -12.16 -11.35 -2.23
CA GLU A 81 -11.18 -10.48 -2.92
C GLU A 81 -11.75 -9.10 -3.31
N LYS A 82 -13.04 -9.04 -3.66
CA LYS A 82 -13.73 -7.81 -4.04
C LYS A 82 -13.97 -6.91 -2.83
N GLU A 83 -14.48 -7.48 -1.74
CA GLU A 83 -14.77 -6.74 -0.51
C GLU A 83 -13.48 -6.26 0.16
N LEU A 84 -12.41 -7.06 0.10
CA LEU A 84 -11.08 -6.67 0.53
C LEU A 84 -10.53 -5.47 -0.28
N PHE A 85 -10.66 -5.51 -1.61
CA PHE A 85 -10.29 -4.39 -2.47
C PHE A 85 -11.07 -3.12 -2.11
N GLU A 86 -12.39 -3.22 -1.97
CA GLU A 86 -13.26 -2.09 -1.66
C GLU A 86 -12.95 -1.51 -0.28
N PHE A 87 -12.76 -2.36 0.73
CA PHE A 87 -12.34 -1.95 2.08
C PHE A 87 -11.04 -1.15 2.03
N LEU A 88 -9.96 -1.74 1.47
CA LEU A 88 -8.66 -1.06 1.46
C LEU A 88 -8.68 0.25 0.67
N ARG A 89 -9.44 0.32 -0.42
CA ARG A 89 -9.57 1.57 -1.18
C ARG A 89 -10.33 2.65 -0.41
N ASN A 90 -11.36 2.26 0.32
CA ASN A 90 -12.22 3.21 1.05
C ASN A 90 -11.58 3.70 2.35
N GLU A 91 -10.85 2.83 3.04
CA GLU A 91 -10.43 3.05 4.42
C GLU A 91 -8.96 3.48 4.56
N LEU A 92 -8.15 3.34 3.49
CA LEU A 92 -6.78 3.86 3.47
C LEU A 92 -6.71 5.28 2.91
N PHE A 93 -5.75 6.05 3.41
CA PHE A 93 -5.27 7.26 2.77
C PHE A 93 -4.12 6.97 1.82
N PHE A 94 -3.97 7.82 0.81
CA PHE A 94 -2.89 7.75 -0.17
C PHE A 94 -2.27 9.12 -0.40
N TYR A 95 -1.15 9.13 -1.11
CA TYR A 95 -0.43 10.31 -1.55
C TYR A 95 -0.22 10.22 -3.05
N ARG A 96 -0.31 11.37 -3.73
CA ARG A 96 0.18 11.51 -5.10
C ARG A 96 1.55 12.15 -5.05
N VAL A 97 2.57 11.30 -4.93
CA VAL A 97 3.93 11.73 -4.59
C VAL A 97 4.48 12.65 -5.66
N LYS A 98 4.96 13.80 -5.20
CA LYS A 98 5.76 14.73 -5.96
C LYS A 98 7.15 14.74 -5.35
N TYR A 99 8.17 14.58 -6.17
CA TYR A 99 9.54 14.72 -5.73
C TYR A 99 10.42 15.30 -6.81
N ARG A 100 11.45 16.02 -6.38
CA ARG A 100 12.46 16.60 -7.26
C ARG A 100 13.63 15.64 -7.41
N ILE A 101 13.99 15.35 -8.66
CA ILE A 101 15.26 14.71 -8.99
C ILE A 101 16.22 15.75 -9.55
N LYS A 102 17.50 15.65 -9.17
CA LYS A 102 18.58 16.43 -9.79
C LYS A 102 19.49 15.45 -10.52
N ARG A 103 19.49 15.51 -11.86
CA ARG A 103 20.37 14.69 -12.70
C ARG A 103 21.14 15.61 -13.64
N PHE A 104 22.47 15.47 -13.65
CA PHE A 104 23.37 16.29 -14.48
C PHE A 104 23.13 17.81 -14.31
N GLY A 105 22.88 18.26 -13.08
CA GLY A 105 22.64 19.67 -12.77
C GLY A 105 21.20 20.16 -13.06
N VAL A 106 20.39 19.40 -13.79
CA VAL A 106 19.00 19.75 -14.10
C VAL A 106 18.05 19.19 -13.04
N GLU A 107 17.17 20.05 -12.54
CA GLU A 107 16.10 19.66 -11.63
C GLU A 107 14.83 19.35 -12.42
N THR A 108 14.22 18.20 -12.13
CA THR A 108 12.96 17.78 -12.75
C THR A 108 11.98 17.34 -11.68
N TRP A 109 10.75 17.81 -11.82
CA TRP A 109 9.63 17.37 -10.99
C TRP A 109 9.06 16.07 -11.54
N ILE A 110 9.03 15.05 -10.68
CA ILE A 110 8.41 13.76 -10.98
C ILE A 110 7.11 13.66 -10.20
N ASN A 111 6.03 13.36 -10.92
CA ASN A 111 4.77 12.94 -10.35
C ASN A 111 4.65 11.43 -10.50
N THR A 112 4.48 10.70 -9.41
CA THR A 112 4.25 9.25 -9.52
C THR A 112 2.93 9.00 -10.24
N PRO A 113 2.91 8.20 -11.33
CA PRO A 113 1.69 7.92 -12.09
C PRO A 113 0.90 6.80 -11.40
N ARG A 114 0.64 6.98 -10.11
CA ARG A 114 -0.16 6.14 -9.19
C ARG A 114 -0.19 6.81 -7.82
N PHE A 115 -1.16 6.43 -7.01
CA PHE A 115 -1.26 6.82 -5.60
C PHE A 115 -0.52 5.80 -4.73
N THR A 116 0.12 6.24 -3.65
CA THR A 116 0.89 5.38 -2.76
C THR A 116 0.65 5.70 -1.29
N THR A 117 0.81 4.71 -0.43
CA THR A 117 0.95 4.91 1.01
C THR A 117 1.88 3.84 1.57
N VAL A 118 2.64 4.18 2.62
CA VAL A 118 3.64 3.29 3.20
C VAL A 118 3.57 3.31 4.71
N PHE A 119 3.78 2.14 5.29
CA PHE A 119 3.74 1.90 6.73
C PHE A 119 4.92 1.03 7.13
N GLY A 120 5.42 1.21 8.35
CA GLY A 120 6.54 0.47 8.89
C GLY A 120 7.76 1.32 9.19
N VAL A 121 8.76 0.66 9.75
CA VAL A 121 10.06 1.18 10.12
C VAL A 121 11.09 0.06 9.96
N ASP A 122 12.34 0.43 9.68
CA ASP A 122 13.42 -0.53 9.46
C ASP A 122 13.78 -1.33 10.71
N GLU A 123 14.49 -2.44 10.51
CA GLU A 123 14.85 -3.45 11.51
C GLU A 123 15.60 -2.90 12.73
N THR A 124 16.22 -1.72 12.63
CA THR A 124 16.95 -1.13 13.76
C THR A 124 16.05 -0.47 14.80
N THR A 125 14.78 -0.24 14.48
CA THR A 125 13.81 0.45 15.33
C THR A 125 12.50 -0.33 15.36
N ARG A 126 11.72 -0.16 16.43
CA ARG A 126 10.31 -0.58 16.48
C ARG A 126 9.49 0.45 17.23
N PHE A 127 8.18 0.38 17.10
CA PHE A 127 7.27 1.10 17.99
C PHE A 127 7.22 0.39 19.35
N ASP A 128 7.03 1.14 20.43
CA ASP A 128 7.09 0.66 21.81
C ASP A 128 5.90 -0.25 22.22
N GLY A 129 4.81 -0.24 21.47
CA GLY A 129 3.53 -0.94 21.74
C GLY A 129 3.42 -2.42 21.34
N GLY A 130 4.51 -3.21 21.43
CA GLY A 130 4.49 -4.66 21.16
C GLY A 130 4.55 -5.05 19.66
N GLU A 131 4.30 -6.33 19.33
CA GLU A 131 4.37 -6.84 17.96
C GLU A 131 3.39 -6.10 17.01
N GLY A 132 3.91 -5.57 15.90
CA GLY A 132 3.15 -4.77 14.93
C GLY A 132 3.15 -3.26 15.23
N GLY A 133 3.41 -2.87 16.48
CA GLY A 133 3.66 -1.48 16.86
C GLY A 133 2.44 -0.56 16.91
N GLU A 134 1.25 -1.06 16.61
CA GLU A 134 0.03 -0.24 16.47
C GLU A 134 -0.37 0.56 17.70
N LYS A 135 0.00 0.08 18.90
CA LYS A 135 -0.31 0.77 20.16
C LYS A 135 0.83 1.66 20.65
N GLY A 136 1.95 1.70 19.93
CA GLY A 136 3.14 2.42 20.34
C GLY A 136 3.23 3.76 19.66
N GLU A 137 3.30 4.84 20.44
CA GLU A 137 3.51 6.20 19.93
C GLU A 137 5.01 6.54 19.82
N LEU A 138 5.88 5.80 20.52
CA LEU A 138 7.30 6.10 20.56
C LEU A 138 8.10 5.09 19.75
N LEU A 139 9.11 5.60 19.05
CA LEU A 139 10.13 4.78 18.42
C LEU A 139 11.21 4.43 19.44
N VAL A 140 11.52 3.15 19.54
CA VAL A 140 12.58 2.60 20.39
C VAL A 140 13.55 1.77 19.55
N ASP A 141 14.82 1.77 19.96
CA ASP A 141 15.83 0.92 19.37
C ASP A 141 15.43 -0.55 19.53
N ALA A 142 15.45 -1.31 18.43
CA ALA A 142 14.90 -2.66 18.39
C ALA A 142 15.62 -3.63 19.34
N LYS A 143 16.91 -3.40 19.62
CA LYS A 143 17.74 -4.28 20.46
C LYS A 143 17.68 -3.90 21.93
N THR A 144 17.81 -2.62 22.23
CA THR A 144 17.94 -2.12 23.60
C THR A 144 16.61 -1.69 24.21
N GLY A 145 15.57 -1.48 23.40
CA GLY A 145 14.28 -0.96 23.85
C GLY A 145 14.32 0.49 24.32
N ARG A 146 15.44 1.19 24.15
CA ARG A 146 15.59 2.59 24.55
C ARG A 146 14.96 3.52 23.52
N PRO A 147 14.34 4.64 23.93
CA PRO A 147 13.84 5.64 23.01
C PRO A 147 14.92 6.12 22.04
N VAL A 148 14.57 6.25 20.76
CA VAL A 148 15.46 6.85 19.76
C VAL A 148 15.28 8.36 19.72
N GLU A 149 16.30 9.07 19.23
CA GLU A 149 16.21 10.51 19.01
C GLU A 149 15.08 10.87 18.04
N LYS A 150 14.33 11.93 18.32
CA LYS A 150 13.22 12.40 17.46
C LYS A 150 13.68 12.74 16.04
N THR A 151 14.94 13.14 15.87
CA THR A 151 15.57 13.49 14.58
C THR A 151 16.18 12.30 13.85
N ARG A 152 15.98 11.07 14.36
CA ARG A 152 16.51 9.84 13.73
C ARG A 152 16.03 9.70 12.29
N TYR A 153 14.78 10.03 11.99
CA TYR A 153 14.23 9.93 10.64
C TYR A 153 13.92 11.31 10.07
N LYS A 154 14.05 11.46 8.74
CA LYS A 154 13.70 12.72 8.04
C LYS A 154 12.20 12.88 7.83
N SER A 155 11.45 11.80 7.99
CA SER A 155 10.01 11.73 7.90
C SER A 155 9.46 11.08 9.15
N SER A 156 8.16 11.23 9.41
CA SER A 156 7.49 10.59 10.54
C SER A 156 7.05 9.17 10.17
N PRO A 157 7.77 8.11 10.60
CA PRO A 157 7.38 6.75 10.31
C PRO A 157 6.10 6.41 11.08
N ARG A 158 5.28 5.54 10.50
CA ARG A 158 3.98 5.16 11.04
C ARG A 158 3.88 3.64 11.18
N PRO A 159 3.21 3.11 12.22
CA PRO A 159 3.07 1.68 12.39
C PRO A 159 2.26 1.08 11.24
N ILE A 160 2.30 -0.24 11.08
CA ILE A 160 1.44 -0.95 10.10
C ILE A 160 0.06 -1.08 10.74
N PRO A 161 -1.04 -0.57 10.13
CA PRO A 161 -2.37 -0.67 10.71
C PRO A 161 -2.84 -2.13 10.71
N GLY A 162 -3.69 -2.51 11.66
CA GLY A 162 -3.96 -3.91 12.00
C GLY A 162 -4.62 -4.72 10.92
N CYS A 163 -5.39 -4.07 10.04
CA CYS A 163 -5.85 -4.72 8.83
C CYS A 163 -4.67 -5.15 7.93
N LEU A 164 -3.68 -4.29 7.70
CA LEU A 164 -2.48 -4.63 6.91
C LEU A 164 -1.50 -5.52 7.69
N ASP A 165 -1.42 -5.38 9.02
CA ASP A 165 -0.57 -6.22 9.86
C ASP A 165 -1.07 -7.66 9.90
N ARG A 166 -2.39 -7.87 9.89
CA ARG A 166 -3.01 -9.19 9.74
C ARG A 166 -2.59 -9.85 8.43
N LEU A 167 -2.66 -9.12 7.31
CA LEU A 167 -2.16 -9.63 6.02
C LEU A 167 -0.67 -9.95 6.10
N ARG A 168 0.14 -9.08 6.72
CA ARG A 168 1.58 -9.31 6.91
C ARG A 168 1.85 -10.62 7.64
N ARG A 169 1.27 -10.82 8.83
CA ARG A 169 1.47 -12.01 9.67
C ARG A 169 1.07 -13.30 8.96
N ILE A 170 -0.08 -13.28 8.31
CA ILE A 170 -0.57 -14.41 7.50
C ILE A 170 0.43 -14.71 6.36
N THR A 171 0.95 -13.68 5.71
CA THR A 171 1.96 -13.84 4.65
C THR A 171 3.24 -14.45 5.19
N GLU A 172 3.76 -13.95 6.32
CA GLU A 172 4.96 -14.50 6.97
C GLU A 172 4.77 -15.98 7.33
N ASN A 173 3.59 -16.37 7.81
CA ASN A 173 3.28 -17.76 8.12
C ASN A 173 3.28 -18.65 6.87
N THR A 174 2.72 -18.16 5.76
CA THR A 174 2.67 -18.93 4.50
C THR A 174 4.03 -19.02 3.81
N THR A 175 4.83 -17.95 3.84
CA THR A 175 6.09 -17.87 3.06
C THR A 175 7.32 -18.24 3.88
N GLY A 176 7.26 -18.18 5.21
CA GLY A 176 8.42 -18.32 6.10
C GLY A 176 9.30 -17.06 6.17
N GLU A 177 8.96 -16.00 5.44
CA GLU A 177 9.71 -14.76 5.38
C GLU A 177 9.29 -13.78 6.49
N LYS A 178 10.08 -12.72 6.69
CA LYS A 178 9.78 -11.64 7.64
C LYS A 178 9.71 -10.29 6.95
N TYR A 179 8.78 -9.46 7.40
CA TYR A 179 8.53 -8.14 6.81
C TYR A 179 8.34 -7.09 7.91
N ASN A 180 8.81 -5.87 7.65
CA ASN A 180 8.66 -4.72 8.54
C ASN A 180 8.16 -3.46 7.82
N PHE A 181 7.96 -3.53 6.49
CA PHE A 181 7.38 -2.49 5.67
C PHE A 181 6.20 -3.01 4.85
N CYS A 182 5.18 -2.16 4.71
CA CYS A 182 4.03 -2.36 3.83
C CYS A 182 3.86 -1.14 2.92
N LEU A 183 4.08 -1.34 1.61
CA LEU A 183 3.82 -0.31 0.59
C LEU A 183 2.58 -0.69 -0.20
N VAL A 184 1.59 0.18 -0.18
CA VAL A 184 0.35 0.05 -0.96
C VAL A 184 0.41 1.01 -2.14
N ASN A 185 0.21 0.49 -3.34
CA ASN A 185 0.07 1.27 -4.56
C ASN A 185 -1.36 1.15 -5.07
N TYR A 186 -2.02 2.26 -5.35
CA TYR A 186 -3.32 2.31 -6.01
C TYR A 186 -3.17 2.91 -7.42
N TYR A 187 -3.46 2.08 -8.41
CA TYR A 187 -3.55 2.46 -9.82
C TYR A 187 -5.02 2.75 -10.09
N ALA A 188 -5.38 4.03 -10.24
CA ALA A 188 -6.77 4.44 -10.39
C ALA A 188 -7.36 3.94 -11.71
N ASP A 189 -6.55 3.97 -12.77
CA ASP A 189 -6.94 3.48 -14.09
C ASP A 189 -5.74 2.87 -14.88
N GLY A 190 -5.98 2.57 -16.15
CA GLY A 190 -4.98 2.03 -17.07
C GLY A 190 -3.89 3.02 -17.47
N LYS A 191 -4.02 4.32 -17.18
CA LYS A 191 -2.98 5.34 -17.44
C LYS A 191 -1.92 5.34 -16.35
N ASP A 192 -2.27 4.89 -15.14
CA ASP A 192 -1.33 4.68 -14.05
C ASP A 192 -0.41 3.48 -14.33
N SER A 193 0.85 3.59 -13.93
CA SER A 193 1.90 2.62 -14.27
C SER A 193 3.10 2.67 -13.32
N ILE A 194 4.01 1.71 -13.48
CA ILE A 194 5.37 1.79 -12.95
C ILE A 194 6.32 1.22 -14.00
N SER A 195 7.34 1.99 -14.35
CA SER A 195 8.35 1.59 -15.32
C SER A 195 9.19 0.43 -14.80
N TYR A 196 9.98 -0.20 -15.68
CA TYR A 196 10.94 -1.23 -15.28
C TYR A 196 11.88 -0.73 -14.18
N HIS A 197 11.91 -1.46 -13.07
CA HIS A 197 12.75 -1.22 -11.91
C HIS A 197 13.03 -2.55 -11.20
N SER A 198 13.97 -2.53 -10.25
CA SER A 198 14.21 -3.63 -9.31
C SER A 198 14.12 -3.06 -7.91
N ASP A 199 13.72 -3.89 -6.96
CA ASP A 199 13.80 -3.57 -5.54
C ASP A 199 15.15 -4.10 -5.00
N ASP A 200 16.25 -3.57 -5.52
CA ASP A 200 17.64 -3.99 -5.26
C ASP A 200 18.42 -2.99 -4.40
N GLU A 201 17.71 -2.12 -3.67
CA GLU A 201 18.36 -1.17 -2.79
C GLU A 201 19.08 -1.87 -1.63
N SER A 202 20.30 -1.42 -1.33
CA SER A 202 21.16 -2.04 -0.31
C SER A 202 20.53 -2.09 1.09
N PHE A 203 19.56 -1.23 1.38
CA PHE A 203 18.84 -1.25 2.66
C PHE A 203 17.90 -2.45 2.82
N LEU A 204 17.61 -3.21 1.76
CA LEU A 204 16.82 -4.44 1.82
C LEU A 204 17.65 -5.68 2.19
N GLY A 205 18.98 -5.55 2.21
CA GLY A 205 19.89 -6.68 2.40
C GLY A 205 20.07 -7.51 1.13
N PRO A 206 20.88 -8.59 1.19
CA PRO A 206 21.08 -9.49 0.07
C PRO A 206 19.81 -10.31 -0.21
N ASP A 207 19.51 -10.54 -1.49
CA ASP A 207 18.45 -11.42 -1.98
C ASP A 207 17.09 -11.26 -1.26
N PRO A 208 16.52 -10.04 -1.23
CA PRO A 208 15.34 -9.75 -0.43
C PRO A 208 14.10 -10.49 -0.96
N ALA A 209 13.30 -11.00 -0.03
CA ALA A 209 11.98 -11.54 -0.32
C ALA A 209 10.92 -10.43 -0.35
N ILE A 210 10.09 -10.42 -1.40
CA ILE A 210 9.04 -9.41 -1.60
C ILE A 210 7.73 -10.12 -1.94
N ALA A 211 6.76 -10.04 -1.04
CA ALA A 211 5.42 -10.55 -1.27
C ALA A 211 4.54 -9.44 -1.86
N SER A 212 3.99 -9.67 -3.06
CA SER A 212 3.23 -8.69 -3.83
C SER A 212 1.82 -9.18 -4.14
N PHE A 213 0.82 -8.62 -3.46
CA PHE A 213 -0.60 -8.90 -3.64
C PHE A 213 -1.20 -8.04 -4.74
N SER A 214 -2.16 -8.58 -5.49
CA SER A 214 -2.95 -7.85 -6.48
C SER A 214 -4.44 -7.95 -6.17
N LEU A 215 -5.13 -6.81 -6.10
CA LEU A 215 -6.57 -6.72 -5.84
C LEU A 215 -7.23 -5.77 -6.84
N GLY A 216 -8.43 -6.11 -7.31
CA GLY A 216 -9.18 -5.32 -8.29
C GLY A 216 -8.81 -5.64 -9.74
N ALA A 217 -8.62 -4.61 -10.57
CA ALA A 217 -8.42 -4.75 -12.00
C ALA A 217 -7.16 -5.58 -12.34
N LYS A 218 -7.32 -6.55 -13.24
CA LYS A 218 -6.20 -7.36 -13.76
C LYS A 218 -5.20 -6.49 -14.51
N ARG A 219 -3.91 -6.67 -14.25
CA ARG A 219 -2.82 -5.97 -14.95
C ARG A 219 -1.67 -6.91 -15.26
N ASP A 220 -1.04 -6.68 -16.41
CA ASP A 220 0.16 -7.40 -16.78
C ASP A 220 1.32 -6.94 -15.89
N PHE A 221 1.93 -7.89 -15.17
CA PHE A 221 3.22 -7.74 -14.52
C PHE A 221 4.28 -8.30 -15.45
N LEU A 222 5.16 -7.42 -15.94
CA LEU A 222 6.19 -7.79 -16.91
C LEU A 222 7.53 -7.83 -16.22
N MET A 223 8.31 -8.88 -16.45
CA MET A 223 9.68 -9.01 -15.97
C MET A 223 10.65 -9.29 -17.12
N LYS A 224 11.82 -8.67 -17.06
CA LYS A 224 12.93 -8.92 -17.98
C LYS A 224 14.25 -8.98 -17.21
N HIS A 225 15.15 -9.88 -17.60
CA HIS A 225 16.47 -9.95 -17.02
C HIS A 225 17.28 -8.68 -17.35
N LYS A 226 18.14 -8.25 -16.43
CA LYS A 226 19.13 -7.21 -16.67
C LYS A 226 20.19 -7.72 -17.65
N PRO A 227 20.75 -6.91 -18.55
CA PRO A 227 21.83 -7.38 -19.41
C PRO A 227 23.02 -7.86 -18.59
N VAL A 228 23.68 -8.94 -19.03
CA VAL A 228 24.94 -9.41 -18.44
C VAL A 228 26.10 -9.02 -19.34
N LYS A 229 27.29 -8.78 -18.79
CA LYS A 229 28.49 -8.53 -19.59
C LYS A 229 29.14 -9.86 -19.96
N ASN A 230 29.44 -10.05 -21.24
CA ASN A 230 30.27 -11.16 -21.69
C ASN A 230 31.76 -10.92 -21.35
N GLU A 231 32.65 -11.87 -21.66
CA GLU A 231 34.10 -11.77 -21.43
C GLU A 231 34.75 -10.54 -22.08
N GLU A 232 34.14 -10.04 -23.16
CA GLU A 232 34.58 -8.85 -23.91
C GLU A 232 33.97 -7.54 -23.35
N GLY A 233 33.20 -7.62 -22.26
CA GLY A 233 32.55 -6.48 -21.61
C GLY A 233 31.27 -5.99 -22.29
N LYS A 234 30.78 -6.67 -23.33
CA LYS A 234 29.56 -6.32 -24.07
C LYS A 234 28.32 -6.83 -23.34
N GLU A 235 27.31 -5.97 -23.19
CA GLU A 235 26.02 -6.32 -22.61
C GLU A 235 25.22 -7.23 -23.56
N THR A 236 24.79 -8.39 -23.05
CA THR A 236 23.97 -9.38 -23.76
C THR A 236 22.64 -9.58 -23.02
N PRO A 237 21.50 -9.63 -23.74
CA PRO A 237 20.22 -10.05 -23.15
C PRO A 237 20.28 -11.50 -22.66
N VAL A 238 19.64 -11.77 -21.52
CA VAL A 238 19.53 -13.11 -20.92
C VAL A 238 18.07 -13.41 -20.66
N GLY A 239 17.69 -14.69 -20.83
CA GLY A 239 16.35 -15.16 -20.52
C GLY A 239 15.26 -14.60 -21.46
N LYS A 240 14.03 -15.05 -21.21
CA LYS A 240 12.83 -14.59 -21.94
C LYS A 240 12.10 -13.52 -21.14
N LEU A 241 11.35 -12.68 -21.84
CA LEU A 241 10.38 -11.78 -21.20
C LEU A 241 9.31 -12.62 -20.49
N VAL A 242 9.13 -12.40 -19.19
CA VAL A 242 8.08 -13.05 -18.39
C VAL A 242 6.90 -12.09 -18.28
N LYS A 243 5.69 -12.60 -18.54
CA LYS A 243 4.44 -11.85 -18.45
C LYS A 243 3.46 -12.61 -17.56
N LEU A 244 3.10 -12.01 -16.42
CA LEU A 244 2.12 -12.56 -15.47
C LEU A 244 0.88 -11.67 -15.46
N PRO A 245 -0.28 -12.12 -15.98
CA PRO A 245 -1.52 -11.35 -15.92
C PRO A 245 -2.15 -11.45 -14.52
N LEU A 246 -1.69 -10.61 -13.59
CA LEU A 246 -2.10 -10.64 -12.19
C LEU A 246 -3.54 -10.16 -12.03
N GLY A 247 -4.43 -11.07 -11.64
CA GLY A 247 -5.84 -10.81 -11.32
C GLY A 247 -6.04 -10.36 -9.88
N SER A 248 -7.29 -10.07 -9.52
CA SER A 248 -7.65 -9.90 -8.11
C SER A 248 -7.37 -11.19 -7.35
N GLY A 249 -6.91 -11.04 -6.11
CA GLY A 249 -6.59 -12.12 -5.18
C GLY A 249 -5.24 -12.79 -5.42
N ASP A 250 -4.58 -12.53 -6.54
CA ASP A 250 -3.28 -13.12 -6.86
C ASP A 250 -2.16 -12.57 -5.96
N MET A 251 -1.16 -13.40 -5.66
CA MET A 251 0.09 -12.98 -5.00
C MET A 251 1.30 -13.54 -5.74
N VAL A 252 2.32 -12.71 -5.93
CA VAL A 252 3.66 -13.14 -6.36
C VAL A 252 4.62 -12.91 -5.21
N LEU A 253 5.32 -13.95 -4.79
CA LEU A 253 6.48 -13.85 -3.92
C LEU A 253 7.74 -13.88 -4.80
N MET A 254 8.55 -12.83 -4.75
CA MET A 254 9.83 -12.74 -5.45
C MET A 254 10.97 -12.93 -4.45
N ARG A 255 11.93 -13.82 -4.70
CA ARG A 255 13.03 -14.13 -3.77
C ARG A 255 14.36 -14.32 -4.49
N GLY A 256 15.38 -14.67 -3.71
CA GLY A 256 16.69 -15.01 -4.23
C GLY A 256 17.28 -13.85 -5.02
N ARG A 257 17.96 -14.20 -6.10
CA ARG A 257 18.63 -13.24 -6.98
C ARG A 257 17.68 -12.42 -7.86
N THR A 258 16.36 -12.63 -7.74
CA THR A 258 15.37 -11.99 -8.61
C THR A 258 15.51 -10.47 -8.61
N GLN A 259 15.60 -9.80 -7.46
CA GLN A 259 15.71 -8.34 -7.45
C GLN A 259 17.08 -7.87 -8.00
N GLY A 260 18.14 -8.63 -7.72
CA GLY A 260 19.48 -8.34 -8.23
C GLY A 260 19.58 -8.47 -9.76
N CYS A 261 18.90 -9.44 -10.36
CA CYS A 261 19.06 -9.81 -11.77
C CYS A 261 17.89 -9.42 -12.68
N TRP A 262 16.68 -9.17 -12.15
CA TRP A 262 15.48 -8.91 -12.94
C TRP A 262 14.86 -7.55 -12.68
N LEU A 263 14.40 -6.91 -13.75
CA LEU A 263 13.57 -5.72 -13.72
C LEU A 263 12.10 -6.11 -13.87
N HIS A 264 11.20 -5.43 -13.17
CA HIS A 264 9.76 -5.63 -13.27
C HIS A 264 8.98 -4.33 -13.46
N SER A 265 7.78 -4.41 -14.06
CA SER A 265 6.95 -3.25 -14.38
C SER A 265 5.45 -3.56 -14.41
N ILE A 266 4.63 -2.52 -14.26
CA ILE A 266 3.20 -2.51 -14.60
C ILE A 266 3.00 -1.46 -15.70
N PRO A 267 2.92 -1.86 -16.99
CA PRO A 267 2.75 -0.93 -18.10
C PRO A 267 1.34 -0.34 -18.10
N LYS A 268 1.18 0.81 -18.77
CA LYS A 268 -0.15 1.38 -19.04
C LYS A 268 -1.00 0.38 -19.83
N SER A 269 -2.29 0.30 -19.51
CA SER A 269 -3.25 -0.59 -20.15
C SER A 269 -4.42 0.18 -20.75
N LYS A 270 -4.88 -0.26 -21.92
CA LYS A 270 -6.14 0.18 -22.54
C LYS A 270 -7.18 -0.96 -22.62
N GLY A 271 -6.87 -2.11 -22.01
CA GLY A 271 -7.72 -3.30 -22.08
C GLY A 271 -8.90 -3.27 -21.12
N ASP A 272 -9.66 -4.36 -21.12
CA ASP A 272 -10.84 -4.52 -20.28
C ASP A 272 -10.50 -4.38 -18.79
N GLY A 273 -11.28 -3.57 -18.08
CA GLY A 273 -11.04 -3.27 -16.67
C GLY A 273 -10.07 -2.12 -16.40
N ALA A 274 -9.54 -1.44 -17.43
CA ALA A 274 -8.69 -0.27 -17.28
C ALA A 274 -9.32 0.86 -16.43
N GLY A 275 -10.64 0.92 -16.27
CA GLY A 275 -11.32 1.91 -15.41
C GLY A 275 -11.70 1.43 -13.99
N LYS A 276 -11.33 0.20 -13.58
CA LYS A 276 -11.87 -0.41 -12.34
C LYS A 276 -10.98 -0.25 -11.09
N GLY A 277 -9.80 0.35 -11.23
CA GLY A 277 -8.82 0.51 -10.16
C GLY A 277 -8.12 -0.80 -9.77
N ARG A 278 -6.84 -0.73 -9.38
CA ARG A 278 -6.05 -1.86 -8.86
C ARG A 278 -5.28 -1.45 -7.61
N ILE A 279 -5.37 -2.24 -6.55
CA ILE A 279 -4.49 -2.13 -5.39
C ILE A 279 -3.39 -3.18 -5.49
N ASN A 280 -2.17 -2.78 -5.18
CA ASN A 280 -1.02 -3.64 -5.01
C ASN A 280 -0.40 -3.42 -3.64
N ILE A 281 -0.34 -4.46 -2.82
CA ILE A 281 0.29 -4.42 -1.50
C ILE A 281 1.60 -5.17 -1.60
N THR A 282 2.68 -4.55 -1.16
CA THR A 282 4.01 -5.15 -1.17
C THR A 282 4.62 -5.12 0.22
N PHE A 283 4.91 -6.31 0.75
CA PHE A 283 5.63 -6.46 2.00
C PHE A 283 7.12 -6.64 1.75
N ARG A 284 7.93 -5.92 2.54
CA ARG A 284 9.39 -5.90 2.44
C ARG A 284 10.03 -5.85 3.82
N ARG A 285 11.32 -6.12 3.88
CA ARG A 285 12.14 -5.98 5.08
C ARG A 285 13.27 -4.99 4.85
N ALA A 286 13.13 -3.79 5.40
CA ALA A 286 14.23 -2.83 5.43
C ALA A 286 15.14 -3.14 6.63
N MET A 287 16.42 -3.35 6.37
CA MET A 287 17.43 -3.75 7.34
C MET A 287 18.04 -2.57 8.10
N VAL A 288 18.01 -1.38 7.52
CA VAL A 288 18.70 -0.19 8.06
C VAL A 288 17.89 1.08 7.87
N ARG A 289 18.22 2.09 8.69
CA ARG A 289 17.63 3.44 8.68
C ARG A 289 17.39 4.03 7.29
N GLY A 290 18.35 3.85 6.39
CA GLY A 290 18.28 4.38 5.03
C GLY A 290 17.04 3.91 4.26
N GLY A 291 16.52 2.71 4.57
CA GLY A 291 15.29 2.19 3.98
C GLY A 291 14.06 2.97 4.42
N THR A 292 13.95 3.31 5.70
CA THR A 292 12.85 4.14 6.21
C THR A 292 12.84 5.50 5.51
N ASP A 293 13.96 6.23 5.52
CA ASP A 293 14.04 7.54 4.86
C ASP A 293 13.72 7.46 3.36
N ASN A 294 14.16 6.40 2.67
CA ASN A 294 13.87 6.18 1.26
C ASN A 294 12.37 5.93 1.01
N TYR A 295 11.77 4.99 1.72
CA TYR A 295 10.37 4.62 1.52
C TYR A 295 9.43 5.81 1.73
N TYR A 296 9.59 6.57 2.82
CA TYR A 296 8.73 7.73 3.06
C TYR A 296 8.98 8.84 2.04
N ARG A 297 10.23 9.11 1.64
CA ARG A 297 10.52 10.13 0.62
C ARG A 297 9.85 9.86 -0.72
N TYR A 298 9.89 8.61 -1.20
CA TYR A 298 9.42 8.27 -2.55
C TYR A 298 7.97 7.75 -2.62
N ASN A 299 7.34 7.47 -1.48
CA ASN A 299 5.95 6.97 -1.42
C ASN A 299 4.99 7.88 -0.62
N VAL A 300 5.49 8.93 0.02
CA VAL A 300 4.69 10.01 0.63
C VAL A 300 5.11 11.34 0.02
N GLY A 301 6.41 11.67 0.13
CA GLY A 301 6.98 12.90 -0.40
C GLY A 301 6.28 14.17 0.13
N GLU A 302 6.17 15.18 -0.73
CA GLU A 302 5.55 16.48 -0.41
C GLU A 302 4.09 16.57 -0.88
N GLY A 303 3.48 15.42 -1.24
CA GLY A 303 2.11 15.39 -1.77
C GLY A 303 1.03 15.53 -0.69
N GLY A 304 -0.11 16.08 -1.06
CA GLY A 304 -1.31 16.08 -0.21
C GLY A 304 -1.87 14.68 0.02
N VAL A 305 -2.71 14.55 1.05
CA VAL A 305 -3.42 13.31 1.39
C VAL A 305 -4.64 13.17 0.48
N TYR A 306 -4.79 12.01 -0.16
CA TYR A 306 -5.91 11.64 -1.00
C TYR A 306 -6.71 10.49 -0.39
N VAL A 307 -8.03 10.54 -0.59
CA VAL A 307 -8.98 9.50 -0.16
C VAL A 307 -9.91 9.15 -1.32
N TRP A 308 -10.52 7.97 -1.27
CA TRP A 308 -11.49 7.56 -2.28
C TRP A 308 -12.86 8.18 -2.01
N ASP A 309 -13.37 8.96 -2.96
CA ASP A 309 -14.74 9.47 -2.95
C ASP A 309 -15.67 8.44 -3.60
N LYS A 310 -16.59 7.88 -2.80
CA LYS A 310 -17.54 6.84 -3.25
C LYS A 310 -18.57 7.37 -4.25
N VAL A 311 -18.92 8.65 -4.17
CA VAL A 311 -19.93 9.29 -5.01
C VAL A 311 -19.32 9.63 -6.37
N ARG A 312 -18.17 10.32 -6.38
CA ARG A 312 -17.44 10.67 -7.60
C ARG A 312 -16.72 9.49 -8.25
N LYS A 313 -16.46 8.43 -7.46
CA LYS A 313 -15.68 7.26 -7.87
C LYS A 313 -14.28 7.63 -8.36
N GLU A 314 -13.62 8.50 -7.61
CA GLU A 314 -12.24 8.93 -7.87
C GLU A 314 -11.49 9.22 -6.58
N MET A 315 -10.17 9.36 -6.68
CA MET A 315 -9.36 9.85 -5.56
C MET A 315 -9.45 11.38 -5.52
N VAL A 316 -9.84 11.93 -4.37
CA VAL A 316 -9.93 13.36 -4.12
C VAL A 316 -8.96 13.77 -3.02
N GLU A 317 -8.47 15.00 -3.06
CA GLU A 317 -7.61 15.52 -1.99
C GLU A 317 -8.46 15.74 -0.73
N ARG A 318 -8.00 15.23 0.42
CA ARG A 318 -8.79 15.21 1.66
C ARG A 318 -9.24 16.60 2.10
N ARG A 319 -8.38 17.62 1.95
CA ARG A 319 -8.73 19.01 2.28
C ARG A 319 -9.95 19.51 1.50
N GLU A 320 -10.11 19.07 0.25
CA GLU A 320 -11.29 19.40 -0.56
C GLU A 320 -12.52 18.57 -0.17
N ALA A 321 -12.32 17.30 0.18
CA ALA A 321 -13.39 16.40 0.60
C ALA A 321 -14.02 16.84 1.94
N VAL A 322 -13.20 17.29 2.89
CA VAL A 322 -13.65 17.83 4.17
C VAL A 322 -14.44 19.13 3.99
N LYS A 323 -13.92 20.09 3.20
CA LYS A 323 -14.60 21.36 2.92
C LYS A 323 -15.97 21.21 2.26
N LYS A 324 -16.23 20.09 1.58
CA LYS A 324 -17.50 19.79 0.90
C LYS A 324 -18.45 18.93 1.75
N GLY A 325 -18.08 18.57 2.98
CA GLY A 325 -18.86 17.69 3.85
C GLY A 325 -18.95 16.24 3.34
N GLU A 326 -18.02 15.82 2.48
CA GLU A 326 -17.98 14.48 1.89
C GLU A 326 -17.24 13.47 2.78
N VAL A 327 -16.52 13.97 3.80
CA VAL A 327 -15.85 13.21 4.86
C VAL A 327 -16.23 13.83 6.21
N ASP A 328 -16.62 13.00 7.17
CA ASP A 328 -17.04 13.44 8.52
C ASP A 328 -15.82 13.96 9.30
N ASP A 329 -15.96 15.14 9.90
CA ASP A 329 -14.84 15.98 10.33
C ASP A 329 -14.86 16.23 11.84
N LYS A 330 -14.48 15.20 12.61
CA LYS A 330 -14.25 15.35 14.05
C LYS A 330 -12.79 15.66 14.42
N ASP A 331 -11.88 15.68 13.44
CA ASP A 331 -10.43 15.72 13.68
C ASP A 331 -9.67 16.86 12.95
N PHE A 332 -10.32 17.75 12.19
CA PHE A 332 -9.63 18.87 11.51
C PHE A 332 -8.94 19.85 12.45
N GLU A 333 -9.53 20.10 13.63
CA GLU A 333 -9.11 21.20 14.50
C GLU A 333 -7.74 21.00 15.16
N GLN A 334 -7.18 19.78 15.18
CA GLN A 334 -5.86 19.56 15.81
C GLN A 334 -4.66 19.84 14.89
N ALA A 335 -4.84 19.83 13.57
CA ALA A 335 -3.74 20.08 12.64
C ALA A 335 -3.43 21.58 12.46
N GLU A 336 -4.46 22.44 12.37
CA GLU A 336 -4.29 23.88 12.16
C GLU A 336 -3.69 24.59 13.39
N VAL A 337 -3.95 24.11 14.62
CA VAL A 337 -3.37 24.69 15.83
C VAL A 337 -1.86 24.43 15.91
N SER A 338 -1.36 23.31 15.37
CA SER A 338 0.09 23.02 15.37
C SER A 338 0.88 23.87 14.36
N GLU A 339 0.34 24.10 13.16
CA GLU A 339 0.98 24.96 12.14
C GLU A 339 0.92 26.45 12.53
N ALA A 340 -0.15 26.91 13.20
CA ALA A 340 -0.26 28.29 13.68
C ALA A 340 0.69 28.60 14.85
N VAL A 341 0.88 27.64 15.78
CA VAL A 341 1.75 27.81 16.94
C VAL A 341 3.23 27.78 16.55
N ASP A 342 3.63 26.95 15.57
CA ASP A 342 5.00 26.97 15.03
C ASP A 342 5.27 28.20 14.14
N GLY A 343 4.26 28.67 13.39
CA GLY A 343 4.35 29.90 12.59
C GLY A 343 4.59 31.16 13.44
N GLU A 344 3.86 31.34 14.54
CA GLU A 344 4.06 32.49 15.44
C GLU A 344 5.39 32.44 16.21
N ARG A 345 5.89 31.23 16.50
CA ARG A 345 7.15 31.04 17.24
C ARG A 345 8.36 31.39 16.38
N VAL A 346 8.34 31.05 15.09
CA VAL A 346 9.40 31.39 14.13
C VAL A 346 9.45 32.90 13.85
N VAL A 347 8.31 33.59 13.81
CA VAL A 347 8.27 35.04 13.58
C VAL A 347 8.82 35.81 14.80
N LYS A 348 8.56 35.36 16.03
CA LYS A 348 9.11 35.97 17.25
C LYS A 348 10.60 35.74 17.44
N GLU A 349 11.15 34.61 17.00
CA GLU A 349 12.60 34.36 17.05
C GLU A 349 13.40 35.18 16.04
N CYS A 350 12.83 35.46 14.85
CA CYS A 350 13.45 36.33 13.85
C CYS A 350 13.45 37.82 14.25
N GLN A 351 12.46 38.30 15.02
CA GLN A 351 12.43 39.69 15.48
C GLN A 351 13.34 39.95 16.70
N MET A 352 13.71 38.92 17.47
CA MET A 352 14.58 39.04 18.64
C MET A 352 16.08 38.91 18.30
N ARG A 353 16.41 38.42 17.10
CA ARG A 353 17.79 38.34 16.60
C ARG A 353 17.90 39.21 15.35
N GLY A 354 18.08 40.51 15.54
CA GLY A 354 18.27 41.46 14.46
C GLY A 354 19.42 41.07 13.53
N ILE A 355 19.08 40.44 12.40
CA ILE A 355 19.91 40.24 11.22
C ILE A 355 19.19 40.89 10.05
#